data_AF-F2AT88-F1
#
_entry.id   AF-F2AT88-F1
#
_cell.length_a   1.000
_cell.length_b   1.000
_cell.length_c   1.000
_cell.angle_alpha   90.00
_cell.angle_beta   90.00
_cell.angle_gamma   90.00
#
_symmetry.space_group_name_H-M   'P 1'
#
loop_
_entity.id
_entity.type
_entity.pdbx_description
1 polymer ?
#
loop_
_entity_poly.entity_id
_entity_poly.type
_entity_poly.pdbx_seq_one_letter_code
_entity_poly.pdbx_strand_id
1 'polypeptide(L)'
;MAETTTYFAAHSAASFDDVCTALRLRYGLPEFVVDWHDSWQYGSASTDDLWLNVTRAENNSAIETWMDQCPAGVNWQIIARFETEPADLVALLAVSLGSEPQRFQTNTG
;
A
#
# COMPACT_ATOMS: atom_id res chain seq x y z
N MET A 1 -4.68 12.94 17.75
CA MET A 1 -6.03 12.93 17.12
C MET A 1 -6.43 11.46 17.00
N ALA A 2 -7.55 11.11 16.36
CA ALA A 2 -7.87 9.69 16.13
C ALA A 2 -7.03 9.18 14.94
N GLU A 3 -6.35 8.04 15.12
CA GLU A 3 -5.54 7.43 14.06
C GLU A 3 -6.47 6.80 13.02
N THR A 4 -6.19 7.05 11.74
CA THR A 4 -6.96 6.51 10.61
C THR A 4 -6.14 5.47 9.88
N THR A 5 -6.70 4.29 9.66
CA THR A 5 -6.12 3.25 8.79
C THR A 5 -6.94 3.15 7.51
N THR A 6 -6.32 3.36 6.36
CA THR A 6 -6.93 3.28 5.03
C THR A 6 -6.27 2.19 4.20
N TYR A 7 -7.09 1.46 3.45
CA TYR A 7 -6.67 0.35 2.60
C TYR A 7 -6.91 0.70 1.14
N PHE A 8 -5.87 0.45 0.34
CA PHE A 8 -5.83 0.67 -1.10
C PHE A 8 -5.49 -0.63 -1.81
N ALA A 9 -6.12 -0.87 -2.95
CA ALA A 9 -5.84 -2.03 -3.80
C ALA A 9 -5.72 -1.60 -5.26
N ALA A 10 -4.85 -2.27 -6.01
CA ALA A 10 -4.67 -2.00 -7.43
C ALA A 10 -4.25 -3.25 -8.18
N HIS A 11 -4.54 -3.26 -9.48
CA HIS A 11 -3.88 -4.16 -10.42
C HIS A 11 -2.75 -3.39 -11.13
N SER A 12 -1.52 -3.88 -11.02
CA SER A 12 -0.35 -3.22 -11.58
C SER A 12 0.82 -4.17 -11.83
N ALA A 13 1.55 -3.94 -12.92
CA ALA A 13 2.81 -4.61 -13.23
C ALA A 13 4.05 -3.92 -12.64
N ALA A 14 3.87 -2.87 -11.81
CA ALA A 14 4.96 -2.13 -11.21
C ALA A 14 5.92 -3.04 -10.42
N SER A 15 7.16 -2.58 -10.25
CA SER A 15 8.13 -3.24 -9.39
C SER A 15 7.84 -2.92 -7.92
N PHE A 16 7.96 -3.92 -7.05
CA PHE A 16 7.85 -3.75 -5.60
C PHE A 16 8.85 -2.72 -5.06
N ASP A 17 10.10 -2.84 -5.49
CA ASP A 17 11.20 -1.97 -5.06
C ASP A 17 11.00 -0.53 -5.53
N ASP A 18 10.48 -0.32 -6.74
CA ASP A 18 10.25 1.02 -7.28
C ASP A 18 9.13 1.73 -6.50
N VAL A 19 8.03 1.02 -6.19
CA VAL A 19 6.93 1.57 -5.40
C VAL A 19 7.39 1.90 -3.98
N CYS A 20 8.10 0.99 -3.31
CA CYS A 20 8.64 1.24 -1.97
C CYS A 20 9.64 2.41 -1.98
N THR A 21 10.49 2.51 -3.00
CA THR A 21 11.44 3.61 -3.17
C THR A 21 10.73 4.95 -3.36
N ALA A 22 9.69 5.00 -4.19
CA ALA A 22 8.90 6.21 -4.42
C ALA A 22 8.23 6.69 -3.11
N LEU A 23 7.60 5.79 -2.37
CA LEU A 23 6.99 6.09 -1.07
C LEU A 23 8.02 6.58 -0.07
N ARG A 24 9.18 5.90 0.00
CA ARG A 24 10.29 6.26 0.88
C ARG A 24 10.80 7.66 0.62
N LEU A 25 11.12 7.97 -0.63
CA LEU A 25 11.66 9.27 -1.02
C LEU A 25 10.62 10.39 -0.82
N ARG A 26 9.34 10.12 -1.09
CA ARG A 26 8.30 11.15 -1.02
C ARG A 26 7.94 11.54 0.41
N TYR A 27 7.91 10.56 1.32
CA TYR A 27 7.50 10.74 2.71
C TYR A 27 8.65 10.70 3.72
N GLY A 28 9.89 10.57 3.26
CA GLY A 28 11.06 10.52 4.14
C GLY A 28 11.05 9.30 5.07
N LEU A 29 10.44 8.19 4.64
CA LEU A 29 10.41 6.95 5.41
C LEU A 29 11.82 6.34 5.49
N PRO A 30 12.09 5.50 6.51
CA PRO A 30 13.25 4.60 6.47
C PRO A 30 13.12 3.58 5.32
N GLU A 31 14.16 2.79 5.10
CA GLU A 31 14.05 1.62 4.22
C GLU A 31 12.93 0.69 4.71
N PHE A 32 12.22 0.10 3.75
CA PHE A 32 11.18 -0.86 4.05
C PHE A 32 11.83 -2.12 4.63
N VAL A 33 11.28 -2.61 5.74
CA VAL A 33 11.59 -3.95 6.22
C VAL A 33 10.79 -4.91 5.35
N VAL A 34 11.48 -5.63 4.47
CA VAL A 34 10.88 -6.50 3.44
C VAL A 34 10.94 -7.96 3.87
N ASP A 35 9.85 -8.69 3.64
CA ASP A 35 9.77 -10.15 3.74
C ASP A 35 9.25 -10.75 2.44
N TRP A 36 9.72 -11.95 2.12
CA TRP A 36 9.43 -12.66 0.89
C TRP A 36 8.80 -14.01 1.20
N HIS A 37 7.67 -14.27 0.57
CA HIS A 37 6.99 -15.56 0.60
C HIS A 37 6.93 -16.14 -0.82
N ASP A 38 6.54 -17.42 -0.93
CA ASP A 38 6.58 -18.18 -2.18
C ASP A 38 5.82 -17.53 -3.36
N SER A 39 4.83 -16.67 -3.10
CA SER A 39 3.99 -16.05 -4.13
C SER A 39 3.63 -14.59 -3.88
N TRP A 40 4.26 -13.95 -2.88
CA TRP A 40 4.03 -12.55 -2.57
C TRP A 40 5.21 -11.93 -1.80
N GLN A 41 5.32 -10.61 -1.96
CA GLN A 41 6.29 -9.74 -1.33
C GLN A 41 5.56 -8.77 -0.42
N TYR A 42 6.18 -8.48 0.71
CA TYR A 42 5.64 -7.59 1.71
C TYR A 42 6.72 -6.66 2.22
N GLY A 43 6.33 -5.43 2.56
CA GLY A 43 7.22 -4.52 3.25
C GLY A 43 6.46 -3.50 4.07
N SER A 44 7.07 -3.08 5.17
CA SER A 44 6.54 -1.99 5.97
C SER A 44 7.61 -0.98 6.36
N ALA A 45 7.22 0.29 6.44
CA ALA A 45 8.05 1.38 6.92
C ALA A 45 7.19 2.39 7.68
N SER A 46 7.79 3.09 8.64
CA SER A 46 7.06 4.09 9.41
C SER A 46 7.92 5.26 9.88
N THR A 47 7.23 6.38 10.04
CA THR A 47 7.63 7.59 10.76
C THR A 47 6.64 7.81 11.90
N ASP A 48 6.81 8.89 12.67
CA ASP A 48 5.86 9.26 13.72
C ASP A 48 4.47 9.61 13.18
N ASP A 49 4.38 10.08 11.92
CA ASP A 49 3.13 10.58 11.32
C ASP A 49 2.47 9.60 10.35
N LEU A 50 3.24 8.66 9.80
CA LEU A 50 2.80 7.76 8.74
C LEU A 50 3.43 6.38 8.89
N TRP A 51 2.58 5.36 8.91
CA TRP A 51 2.97 3.96 8.76
C TRP A 51 2.38 3.42 7.45
N LEU A 52 3.22 2.74 6.66
CA LEU A 52 2.83 2.11 5.42
C LEU A 52 3.14 0.61 5.45
N ASN A 53 2.21 -0.14 4.90
CA ASN A 53 2.32 -1.55 4.57
C ASN A 53 2.08 -1.72 3.08
N VAL A 54 2.98 -2.40 2.39
CA VAL A 54 2.86 -2.63 0.95
C VAL A 54 3.01 -4.12 0.71
N THR A 55 2.03 -4.70 0.05
CA THR A 55 2.04 -6.10 -0.34
C THR A 55 1.79 -6.22 -1.84
N ARG A 56 2.61 -7.04 -2.50
CA ARG A 56 2.45 -7.40 -3.91
C ARG A 56 2.38 -8.92 -4.03
N ALA A 57 1.31 -9.42 -4.62
CA ALA A 57 1.18 -10.83 -4.96
C ALA A 57 1.58 -11.07 -6.43
N GLU A 58 2.12 -12.26 -6.71
CA GLU A 58 2.40 -12.68 -8.08
C GLU A 58 1.13 -12.97 -8.88
N ASN A 59 0.06 -13.38 -8.18
CA ASN A 59 -1.24 -13.64 -8.77
C ASN A 59 -2.28 -12.59 -8.35
N ASN A 60 -3.30 -12.44 -9.20
CA ASN A 60 -4.35 -11.44 -9.04
C ASN A 60 -5.43 -11.83 -8.00
N SER A 61 -5.23 -12.94 -7.28
CA SER A 61 -6.27 -13.56 -6.42
C SER A 61 -5.86 -13.74 -4.96
N ALA A 62 -4.58 -13.60 -4.59
CA ALA A 62 -4.21 -13.72 -3.19
C ALA A 62 -4.82 -12.57 -2.36
N ILE A 63 -4.71 -11.34 -2.85
CA ILE A 63 -5.11 -10.14 -2.09
C ILE A 63 -6.63 -10.03 -1.93
N GLU A 64 -7.41 -10.33 -2.98
CA GLU A 64 -8.87 -10.30 -2.91
C GLU A 64 -9.44 -11.28 -1.86
N THR A 65 -8.71 -12.36 -1.55
CA THR A 65 -9.14 -13.35 -0.54
C THR A 65 -8.78 -12.96 0.90
N TRP A 66 -7.84 -12.04 1.08
CA TRP A 66 -7.36 -11.64 2.41
C TRP A 66 -8.19 -10.52 3.05
N MET A 67 -8.95 -9.78 2.24
CA MET A 67 -9.67 -8.61 2.69
C MET A 67 -11.09 -8.57 2.15
N ASP A 68 -12.04 -8.40 3.07
CA ASP A 68 -13.44 -8.18 2.71
C ASP A 68 -13.57 -6.90 1.87
N GLN A 69 -14.45 -6.92 0.87
CA GLN A 69 -14.69 -5.82 -0.06
C GLN A 69 -13.50 -5.41 -0.96
N CYS A 70 -12.40 -6.17 -0.93
CA CYS A 70 -11.30 -5.94 -1.84
C CYS A 70 -11.76 -6.17 -3.30
N PRO A 71 -11.42 -5.26 -4.25
CA PRO A 71 -11.78 -5.43 -5.65
C PRO A 71 -11.17 -6.71 -6.23
N ALA A 72 -11.90 -7.35 -7.15
CA ALA A 72 -11.42 -8.55 -7.79
C ALA A 72 -10.24 -8.26 -8.75
N GLY A 73 -9.33 -9.22 -8.88
CA GLY A 73 -8.23 -9.17 -9.85
C GLY A 73 -7.09 -8.21 -9.50
N VAL A 74 -6.96 -7.83 -8.23
CA VAL A 74 -5.87 -6.98 -7.74
C VAL A 74 -4.67 -7.81 -7.30
N ASN A 75 -3.47 -7.28 -7.52
CA ASN A 75 -2.22 -7.90 -7.10
C ASN A 75 -1.38 -6.97 -6.21
N TRP A 76 -1.92 -5.80 -5.85
CA TRP A 76 -1.36 -4.90 -4.84
C TRP A 76 -2.34 -4.59 -3.72
N GLN A 77 -1.80 -4.48 -2.50
CA GLN A 77 -2.45 -3.95 -1.32
C GLN A 77 -1.50 -2.94 -0.67
N ILE A 78 -2.03 -1.78 -0.32
CA ILE A 78 -1.33 -0.77 0.46
C ILE A 78 -2.20 -0.41 1.65
N ILE A 79 -1.67 -0.57 2.86
CA ILE A 79 -2.30 -0.13 4.10
C ILE A 79 -1.55 1.10 4.58
N ALA A 80 -2.27 2.21 4.73
CA ALA A 80 -1.71 3.45 5.24
C ALA A 80 -2.38 3.81 6.56
N ARG A 81 -1.58 4.16 7.55
CA ARG A 81 -2.03 4.57 8.88
C ARG A 81 -1.44 5.93 9.21
N PHE A 82 -2.28 6.88 9.57
CA PHE A 82 -1.94 8.29 9.76
C PHE A 82 -2.95 9.00 10.65
N GLU A 83 -2.57 10.10 11.29
CA GLU A 83 -3.54 11.02 11.92
C GLU A 83 -4.23 11.92 10.88
N THR A 84 -3.47 12.37 9.87
CA THR A 84 -3.97 13.18 8.76
C THR A 84 -3.47 12.56 7.45
N GLU A 85 -4.38 12.27 6.53
CA GLU A 85 -4.01 11.67 5.24
C GLU A 85 -3.08 12.62 4.46
N PRO A 86 -1.90 12.16 3.98
CA PRO A 86 -1.09 12.97 3.09
C PRO A 86 -1.89 13.33 1.84
N ALA A 87 -1.98 14.63 1.53
CA ALA A 87 -2.86 15.14 0.47
C ALA A 87 -2.55 14.58 -0.93
N ASP A 88 -1.35 14.05 -1.13
CA ASP A 88 -0.89 13.48 -2.40
C ASP A 88 -0.77 11.96 -2.39
N LEU A 89 -1.20 11.26 -1.33
CA LEU A 89 -1.06 9.80 -1.20
C LEU A 89 -1.66 9.05 -2.37
N VAL A 90 -2.92 9.33 -2.71
CA VAL A 90 -3.60 8.67 -3.83
C VAL A 90 -2.90 8.98 -5.16
N ALA A 91 -2.51 10.23 -5.39
CA ALA A 91 -1.84 10.63 -6.62
C ALA A 91 -0.46 9.98 -6.77
N LEU A 92 0.32 9.89 -5.68
CA LEU A 92 1.60 9.22 -5.65
C LEU A 92 1.46 7.72 -5.92
N LEU A 93 0.50 7.07 -5.27
CA LEU A 93 0.21 5.66 -5.51
C LEU A 93 -0.20 5.43 -6.96
N ALA A 94 -1.05 6.29 -7.53
CA ALA A 94 -1.47 6.19 -8.93
C ALA A 94 -0.29 6.27 -9.90
N VAL A 95 0.65 7.20 -9.66
CA VAL A 95 1.87 7.32 -10.47
C VAL A 95 2.80 6.12 -10.27
N SER A 96 3.01 5.69 -9.02
CA SER A 96 3.96 4.62 -8.69
C SER A 96 3.47 3.24 -9.19
N LEU A 97 2.16 3.01 -9.14
CA LEU A 97 1.53 1.79 -9.63
C LEU A 97 1.22 1.87 -11.13
N GLY A 98 1.25 3.05 -11.74
CA GLY A 98 0.79 3.24 -13.13
C GLY A 98 -0.70 2.93 -13.33
N SER A 99 -1.49 2.89 -12.26
CA SER A 99 -2.93 2.64 -12.26
C SER A 99 -3.58 3.29 -11.04
N GLU A 100 -4.84 3.70 -11.17
CA GLU A 100 -5.56 4.34 -10.07
C GLU A 100 -5.83 3.32 -8.94
N PRO A 101 -5.31 3.54 -7.72
CA PRO A 101 -5.59 2.66 -6.60
C PRO A 101 -7.02 2.86 -6.10
N GLN A 102 -7.73 1.78 -5.85
CA GLN A 102 -9.06 1.82 -5.27
C GLN A 102 -8.96 1.82 -3.75
N ARG A 103 -9.58 2.82 -3.12
CA ARG A 103 -9.81 2.83 -1.66
C ARG A 103 -11.03 1.98 -1.35
N PHE A 104 -10.91 1.04 -0.42
CA PHE A 104 -12.02 0.13 -0.11
C PHE A 104 -12.30 -0.06 1.39
N GLN A 105 -11.43 0.40 2.29
CA GLN A 105 -11.73 0.43 3.72
C GLN A 105 -11.01 1.59 4.41
N THR A 106 -11.68 2.26 5.35
CA THR A 106 -11.10 3.26 6.24
C THR A 106 -11.65 3.06 7.65
N ASN A 107 -10.77 2.74 8.60
CA ASN A 107 -11.10 2.55 10.01
C ASN A 107 -10.52 3.71 10.82
N THR A 108 -11.34 4.33 11.67
CA THR A 108 -10.89 5.34 12.64
C THR A 108 -10.78 4.68 14.00
N GLY A 109 -9.57 4.72 14.58
CA GLY A 109 -9.25 4.17 15.90
C GLY A 109 -9.50 5.14 17.04
#